data_AF-A0A848US18-F1
#
_entry.id   AF-A0A848US18-F1
#
_cell.length_a   1.000
_cell.length_b   1.000
_cell.length_c   1.000
_cell.angle_alpha   90.00
_cell.angle_beta   90.00
_cell.angle_gamma   90.00
#
_symmetry.space_group_name_H-M   'P 1'
#
loop_
_entity.id
_entity.type
_entity.pdbx_description
1 polymer ?
#
loop_
_entity_poly.entity_id
_entity_poly.type
_entity_poly.pdbx_seq_one_letter_code
_entity_poly.pdbx_strand_id
1 'polypeptide(L)' 'MSCKCKFRDPVVERVVDKFKQRSDVGYKKYGVTLDEDPSKMVDWLNHLQEELMDAVLYLQKAKETYEKEKSI' A
#
# COMPACT_ATOMS: atom_id res chain seq x y z
N MET A 1 4.32 6.80 21.15
CA MET A 1 4.28 5.56 21.95
C MET A 1 4.58 4.39 21.03
N SER A 2 5.82 3.90 20.99
CA SER A 2 6.21 2.75 20.17
C SER A 2 5.71 1.49 20.87
N CYS A 3 4.55 0.98 20.45
CA CYS A 3 4.14 -0.36 20.87
C CYS A 3 5.11 -1.35 20.20
N LYS A 4 6.09 -1.86 20.96
CA LYS A 4 6.88 -3.03 20.57
C LYS A 4 5.99 -4.27 20.69
N CYS A 5 5.02 -4.39 19.77
CA CYS A 5 4.39 -5.68 19.52
C CYS A 5 5.48 -6.62 19.01
N LYS A 6 5.84 -7.64 19.80
CA LYS A 6 6.73 -8.71 19.34
C LYS A 6 5.94 -9.52 18.31
N PHE A 7 6.18 -9.27 17.03
CA PHE A 7 5.66 -10.12 15.97
C PHE A 7 6.43 -11.45 15.99
N ARG A 8 5.71 -12.56 15.86
CA ARG A 8 6.33 -13.90 15.74
C ARG A 8 7.13 -14.03 14.44
N ASP A 9 6.63 -13.39 13.39
CA ASP A 9 7.20 -13.43 12.05
C ASP A 9 7.77 -12.05 11.69
N PRO A 10 9.10 -11.95 11.44
CA PRO A 10 9.72 -10.69 11.05
C PRO A 10 9.24 -10.17 9.69
N VAL A 11 8.67 -11.02 8.82
CA VAL A 11 8.02 -10.59 7.57
C VAL A 11 6.77 -9.78 7.88
N VAL A 12 5.94 -10.24 8.83
CA VAL A 12 4.73 -9.54 9.24
C VAL A 12 5.07 -8.19 9.86
N GLU A 13 6.10 -8.13 10.72
CA GLU A 13 6.58 -6.87 11.29
C GLU A 13 6.95 -5.84 10.20
N ARG A 14 7.73 -6.25 9.19
CA ARG A 14 8.11 -5.38 8.09
C ARG A 14 6.92 -4.88 7.28
N VAL A 15 5.89 -5.70 7.10
CA VAL A 15 4.66 -5.29 6.40
C VAL A 15 3.86 -4.29 7.23
N VAL A 16 3.72 -4.52 8.53
CA VAL A 16 3.06 -3.56 9.44
C VAL A 16 3.78 -2.22 9.47
N ASP A 17 5.11 -2.23 9.50
CA ASP A 17 5.88 -0.99 9.48
C ASP A 17 5.75 -0.23 8.15
N LYS A 18 5.61 -0.94 7.01
CA LYS A 18 5.26 -0.31 5.74
C LYS A 18 3.88 0.36 5.80
N PHE A 19 2.87 -0.28 6.42
CA PHE A 19 1.55 0.33 6.59
C PHE A 19 1.61 1.61 7.43
N LYS A 20 2.35 1.61 8.53
CA LYS A 20 2.56 2.81 9.37
C LYS A 20 3.20 3.94 8.56
N GLN A 21 4.31 3.65 7.86
CA GLN A 21 4.99 4.66 7.05
C GLN A 21 4.08 5.24 5.95
N ARG A 22 3.27 4.39 5.31
CA ARG A 22 2.29 4.83 4.30
C ARG A 22 1.24 5.76 4.91
N SER A 23 0.73 5.41 6.10
CA SER A 23 -0.22 6.24 6.84
C SER A 23 0.40 7.59 7.23
N ASP A 24 1.63 7.61 7.73
CA ASP A 24 2.34 8.85 8.09
C ASP A 24 2.55 9.78 6.88
N VAL A 25 2.87 9.22 5.70
CA VAL A 25 3.01 9.98 4.45
C VAL A 25 1.67 10.55 4.00
N GLY A 26 0.60 9.76 4.08
CA GLY A 26 -0.76 10.23 3.79
C GLY A 26 -1.18 11.36 4.72
N TYR A 27 -0.99 11.18 6.03
CA TYR A 27 -1.29 12.20 7.03
C TYR A 27 -0.50 13.49 6.80
N LYS A 28 0.79 13.41 6.48
CA LYS A 28 1.60 14.59 6.12
C LYS A 28 1.09 15.31 4.87
N LYS A 29 0.50 14.58 3.92
CA LYS A 29 0.01 15.14 2.66
C LYS A 29 -1.36 15.79 2.81
N TYR A 30 -2.27 15.17 3.55
CA TYR A 30 -3.68 15.57 3.63
C TYR A 30 -4.07 16.23 4.96
N GLY A 31 -3.24 16.08 6.01
CA GLY A 31 -3.49 16.64 7.34
C GLY A 31 -4.60 15.94 8.13
N VAL A 32 -5.23 14.92 7.56
CA VAL A 32 -6.33 14.15 8.16
C VAL A 32 -6.00 12.67 8.19
N THR A 33 -6.49 11.99 9.22
CA THR A 33 -6.44 10.52 9.27
C THR A 33 -7.55 9.93 8.39
N LEU A 34 -7.42 8.65 8.02
CA LEU A 34 -8.47 7.98 7.24
C LEU A 34 -9.79 7.86 8.02
N ASP A 35 -9.72 7.81 9.35
CA ASP A 35 -10.90 7.76 10.24
C ASP A 35 -11.65 9.10 10.28
N GLU A 36 -10.91 10.21 10.15
CA GLU A 36 -11.45 11.57 10.17
C GLU A 36 -11.69 12.13 8.76
N ASP A 37 -11.44 11.34 7.71
CA ASP A 37 -11.58 11.76 6.33
C ASP A 37 -13.06 12.05 6.00
N PRO A 38 -13.42 13.29 5.59
CA PRO A 38 -14.81 13.65 5.29
C PRO A 38 -15.27 13.18 3.90
N SER A 39 -14.41 12.53 3.12
CA SER A 39 -14.74 12.01 1.79
C SER A 39 -15.94 11.06 1.81
N LYS A 40 -16.65 10.99 0.68
CA LYS A 40 -17.77 10.07 0.53
C LYS A 40 -17.24 8.67 0.23
N MET A 41 -18.01 7.66 0.59
CA MET A 41 -17.71 6.25 0.26
C MET A 41 -17.36 6.03 -1.22
N VAL A 42 -18.05 6.72 -2.13
CA VAL A 42 -17.80 6.61 -3.58
C VAL A 42 -16.39 7.10 -3.95
N ASP A 43 -15.90 8.15 -3.30
CA ASP A 43 -14.56 8.68 -3.56
C ASP A 43 -13.50 7.65 -3.13
N TRP A 44 -13.68 7.01 -1.97
CA TRP A 44 -12.81 5.92 -1.52
C TRP A 44 -12.82 4.72 -2.45
N LEU A 45 -14.00 4.34 -2.95
CA LEU A 45 -14.14 3.24 -3.91
C LEU A 45 -13.46 3.54 -5.24
N ASN A 46 -13.58 4.78 -5.74
CA ASN A 46 -12.91 5.20 -6.96
C ASN A 46 -11.38 5.19 -6.79
N HIS A 47 -10.85 5.77 -5.70
CA HIS A 47 -9.41 5.73 -5.43
C HIS A 47 -8.90 4.29 -5.29
N LEU A 48 -9.66 3.42 -4.61
CA LEU A 48 -9.31 2.01 -4.51
C LEU A 48 -9.30 1.33 -5.89
N GLN A 49 -10.27 1.63 -6.75
CA GLN A 49 -10.33 1.09 -8.11
C GLN A 49 -9.10 1.52 -8.93
N GLU A 50 -8.71 2.80 -8.87
CA GLU A 50 -7.52 3.33 -9.53
C GLU A 50 -6.25 2.63 -9.04
N GLU A 51 -6.06 2.49 -7.73
CA GLU A 51 -4.89 1.81 -7.14
C GLU A 51 -4.84 0.31 -7.51
N LEU A 52 -5.99 -0.37 -7.62
CA LEU A 52 -6.05 -1.76 -8.09
C LEU A 52 -5.72 -1.87 -9.58
N MET A 53 -6.12 -0.90 -10.41
CA MET A 53 -5.72 -0.86 -11.82
C MET A 53 -4.21 -0.70 -11.95
N ASP A 54 -3.60 0.20 -11.18
CA ASP A 54 -2.14 0.36 -11.13
C ASP A 54 -1.45 -0.94 -10.68
N ALA A 55 -1.98 -1.63 -9.67
CA ALA A 55 -1.45 -2.91 -9.23
C ALA A 55 -1.46 -3.97 -10.35
N VAL A 56 -2.52 -4.01 -11.18
CA VAL A 56 -2.60 -4.89 -12.35
C VAL A 56 -1.55 -4.53 -13.40
N LEU A 57 -1.32 -3.23 -13.66
CA LEU A 57 -0.27 -2.77 -14.56
C LEU A 57 1.12 -3.21 -14.09
N TYR A 58 1.43 -3.03 -12.80
CA TYR A 58 2.70 -3.51 -12.22
C TYR A 58 2.85 -5.02 -12.31
N LEU A 59 1.78 -5.78 -12.06
CA LEU A 59 1.79 -7.23 -12.19
C LEU A 59 2.09 -7.68 -13.63
N GLN A 60 1.43 -7.07 -14.61
CA GLN A 60 1.66 -7.37 -16.03
C GLN A 60 3.12 -7.06 -16.41
N LYS A 61 3.63 -5.89 -16.03
CA LYS A 61 5.01 -5.51 -16.30
C LYS A 61 6.02 -6.47 -15.64
N ALA A 62 5.78 -6.88 -14.41
CA ALA A 62 6.64 -7.83 -13.69
C ALA A 62 6.70 -9.18 -14.42
N LYS A 63 5.57 -9.69 -14.90
CA LYS A 63 5.51 -10.94 -15.69
C LYS A 63 6.31 -10.83 -16.99
N GLU A 64 6.13 -9.76 -17.75
CA GLU A 64 6.87 -9.52 -18.99
C GLU A 64 8.38 -9.43 -18.76
N THR A 65 8.81 -8.78 -17.68
CA THR A 65 10.22 -8.69 -17.32
C THR A 65 10.78 -10.06 -16.96
N TYR A 66 10.06 -10.84 -16.16
CA TYR A 66 10.47 -12.20 -15.78
C TYR A 66 10.59 -13.15 -16.99
N GLU A 67 9.65 -13.08 -17.94
CA GLU A 67 9.71 -13.89 -19.17
C GLU A 67 10.90 -13.51 -20.07
N LYS A 68 11.23 -12.21 -20.14
CA LYS A 68 12.42 -11.74 -20.86
C LYS A 68 13.71 -12.24 -20.22
N GLU A 69 13.81 -12.17 -18.89
CA GLU A 69 14.98 -12.67 -18.15
C GLU A 69 15.19 -14.18 -18.34
N LYS A 70 14.11 -14.97 -18.44
CA LYS A 70 14.19 -16.41 -18.70
C LYS A 70 14.66 -16.76 -20.12
N SER A 71 14.47 -15.83 -21.07
CA SER A 71 14.78 -16.05 -22.49
C SER A 71 16.20 -15.63 -22.88
N ILE A 72 16.99 -15.18 -21.89
CA ILE A 72 18.42 -14.86 -21.97
C ILE A 72 19.20 -15.97 -21.26
#